data_AF-A0A062GH71-F1
#
_entry.id   AF-A0A062GH71-F1
#
_cell.length_a   1.000
_cell.length_b   1.000
_cell.length_c   1.000
_cell.angle_alpha   90.00
_cell.angle_beta   90.00
_cell.angle_gamma   90.00
#
_symmetry.space_group_name_H-M   'P 1'
#
loop_
_entity.id
_entity.type
_entity.pdbx_description
1 polymer ?
#
loop_
_entity_poly.entity_id
_entity_poly.type
_entity_poly.pdbx_seq_one_letter_code
_entity_poly.pdbx_strand_id
1 'polypeptide(L)'
;MGIQKILNKEALYGVPVKIFTQDIDSESIEQLKKMAQLQFIYSHIAVMPDVHVGKGTTVGSVIPTKHAIIPAAVGVDIGCGMNAIRLSLKASQLPDNLSRLRDAIERKVPVGFALHKQVKAKASSIIPLEKCLEPIIKKHPGLVRMLRQFDATWQKQLGTLGGGNHFIELCIDENQDVWVMLHSGSRGLGNVIGTYFIELAKKEAQHRFGHVPDKDLSYFAEGSKSFDDYVEAVEWAQEYAFENRKEMMRLILEAIRPPLPSFQMTKEAINCHHNYVSRETHFGENLLITRKGAIRAGLDELGIIPGSMGARSYIVKGKANPESFCSCSHGAGRKMSRSKAKVLFNQQDLIEQTQGIECRKESGVVDEIPSAYKDIDEVMANQSDLIEVVHTLKQVLCIKG
;
A
#
# COMPACT_ATOMS: atom_id res chain seq x y z
N MET A 1 11.66 -16.16 13.20
CA MET A 1 11.43 -17.34 12.35
C MET A 1 11.69 -16.91 10.94
N GLY A 2 12.49 -17.68 10.18
CA GLY A 2 12.76 -17.37 8.78
C GLY A 2 11.79 -18.04 7.83
N ILE A 3 12.24 -18.33 6.61
CA ILE A 3 11.47 -19.01 5.57
C ILE A 3 10.85 -20.31 6.12
N GLN A 4 9.53 -20.44 6.00
CA GLN A 4 8.76 -21.56 6.53
C GLN A 4 8.38 -22.57 5.44
N LYS A 5 8.24 -22.11 4.20
CA LYS A 5 7.86 -22.95 3.06
C LYS A 5 8.59 -22.50 1.80
N ILE A 6 9.04 -23.46 1.00
CA ILE A 6 9.66 -23.19 -0.30
C ILE A 6 8.89 -23.94 -1.38
N LEU A 7 8.28 -23.21 -2.32
CA LEU A 7 7.73 -23.81 -3.53
C LEU A 7 8.83 -23.92 -4.59
N ASN A 8 8.67 -24.86 -5.53
CA ASN A 8 9.56 -25.07 -6.66
C ASN A 8 11.03 -25.38 -6.28
N LYS A 9 11.28 -25.89 -5.06
CA LYS A 9 12.64 -26.19 -4.58
C LYS A 9 13.39 -27.18 -5.49
N GLU A 10 12.68 -28.15 -6.06
CA GLU A 10 13.22 -29.23 -6.90
C GLU A 10 12.66 -29.16 -8.34
N ALA A 11 12.03 -28.04 -8.72
CA ALA A 11 11.47 -27.90 -10.05
C ALA A 11 12.59 -27.79 -11.09
N LEU A 12 12.45 -28.52 -12.21
CA LEU A 12 13.38 -28.37 -13.35
C LEU A 12 13.30 -26.98 -13.99
N TYR A 13 12.16 -26.29 -13.86
CA TYR A 13 11.90 -24.99 -14.48
C TYR A 13 11.28 -24.01 -13.49
N GLY A 14 11.63 -22.74 -13.67
CA GLY A 14 11.21 -21.63 -12.82
C GLY A 14 12.13 -21.43 -11.60
N VAL A 15 11.88 -20.34 -10.87
CA VAL A 15 12.64 -20.01 -9.67
C VAL A 15 11.96 -20.54 -8.40
N PRO A 16 12.70 -20.69 -7.28
CA PRO A 16 12.10 -20.95 -5.98
C PRO A 16 11.16 -19.82 -5.53
N VAL A 17 10.15 -20.16 -4.74
CA VAL A 17 9.30 -19.19 -4.02
C VAL A 17 9.51 -19.39 -2.53
N LYS A 18 10.10 -18.40 -1.85
CA LYS A 18 10.43 -18.44 -0.42
C LYS A 18 9.32 -17.74 0.37
N ILE A 19 8.60 -18.51 1.19
CA ILE A 19 7.40 -18.06 1.91
C ILE A 19 7.70 -18.04 3.41
N PHE A 20 7.44 -16.90 4.05
CA PHE A 20 7.72 -16.65 5.47
C PHE A 20 6.57 -17.04 6.40
N THR A 21 5.54 -17.75 5.90
CA THR A 21 4.39 -18.24 6.68
C THR A 21 3.92 -19.60 6.17
N GLN A 22 3.22 -20.36 7.03
CA GLN A 22 2.42 -21.52 6.62
C GLN A 22 0.97 -21.14 6.25
N ASP A 23 0.47 -19.99 6.72
CA ASP A 23 -0.88 -19.50 6.45
C ASP A 23 -0.97 -18.87 5.05
N ILE A 24 -1.18 -19.71 4.04
CA ILE A 24 -1.33 -19.32 2.65
C ILE A 24 -2.41 -20.17 1.97
N ASP A 25 -3.33 -19.51 1.26
CA ASP A 25 -4.42 -20.16 0.55
C ASP A 25 -3.97 -20.79 -0.79
N SER A 26 -4.78 -21.70 -1.32
CA SER A 26 -4.48 -22.41 -2.56
C SER A 26 -4.42 -21.50 -3.78
N GLU A 27 -5.26 -20.46 -3.86
CA GLU A 27 -5.28 -19.54 -5.00
C GLU A 27 -3.97 -18.72 -5.05
N SER A 28 -3.51 -18.25 -3.89
CA SER A 28 -2.20 -17.60 -3.73
C SER A 28 -1.05 -18.51 -4.16
N ILE A 29 -1.06 -19.79 -3.76
CA ILE A 29 -0.03 -20.77 -4.18
C ILE A 29 0.00 -20.90 -5.70
N GLU A 30 -1.16 -21.00 -6.36
CA GLU A 30 -1.22 -21.14 -7.81
C GLU A 30 -0.75 -19.87 -8.55
N GLN A 31 -1.10 -18.67 -8.05
CA GLN A 31 -0.55 -17.41 -8.59
C GLN A 31 0.98 -17.36 -8.49
N LEU A 32 1.54 -17.76 -7.34
CA LEU A 32 2.99 -17.79 -7.12
C LEU A 32 3.70 -18.81 -8.02
N LYS A 33 3.14 -20.01 -8.18
CA LYS A 33 3.70 -21.04 -9.07
C LYS A 33 3.76 -20.57 -10.52
N LYS A 34 2.70 -19.94 -11.03
CA LYS A 34 2.66 -19.37 -12.39
C LYS A 34 3.72 -18.29 -12.57
N MET A 35 3.82 -17.37 -11.61
CA MET A 35 4.78 -16.28 -11.65
C MET A 35 6.23 -16.78 -11.62
N ALA A 36 6.51 -17.80 -10.82
CA ALA A 36 7.83 -18.41 -10.71
C ALA A 36 8.35 -19.02 -12.02
N GLN A 37 7.50 -19.29 -13.01
CA GLN A 37 7.90 -19.82 -14.32
C GLN A 37 8.47 -18.75 -15.28
N LEU A 38 8.33 -17.46 -14.95
CA LEU A 38 8.81 -16.36 -15.79
C LEU A 38 10.34 -16.31 -15.79
N GLN A 39 10.94 -16.43 -16.97
CA GLN A 39 12.40 -16.57 -17.15
C GLN A 39 13.21 -15.34 -16.73
N PHE A 40 12.58 -14.17 -16.66
CA PHE A 40 13.20 -12.92 -16.26
C PHE A 40 13.08 -12.66 -14.75
N ILE A 41 12.45 -13.56 -13.98
CA ILE A 41 12.47 -13.48 -12.51
C ILE A 41 13.87 -13.89 -12.04
N TYR A 42 14.47 -13.06 -11.20
CA TYR A 42 15.83 -13.29 -10.75
C TYR A 42 15.89 -13.95 -9.37
N SER A 43 16.71 -14.99 -9.25
CA SER A 43 16.98 -15.72 -8.00
C SER A 43 15.76 -16.44 -7.40
N HIS A 44 14.76 -15.73 -6.89
CA HIS A 44 13.56 -16.28 -6.25
C HIS A 44 12.48 -15.20 -6.06
N ILE A 45 11.24 -15.62 -5.80
CA ILE A 45 10.17 -14.74 -5.30
C ILE A 45 10.14 -14.82 -3.77
N ALA A 46 10.07 -13.69 -3.07
CA ALA A 46 9.89 -13.67 -1.62
C ALA A 46 8.45 -13.30 -1.25
N VAL A 47 7.86 -14.04 -0.31
CA VAL A 47 6.45 -13.95 0.04
C VAL A 47 6.28 -13.72 1.53
N MET A 48 5.70 -12.58 1.88
CA MET A 48 5.57 -12.07 3.24
C MET A 48 4.44 -12.79 3.99
N PRO A 49 4.44 -12.79 5.34
CA PRO A 49 3.43 -13.51 6.12
C PRO A 49 1.97 -13.07 5.90
N ASP A 50 1.75 -11.84 5.43
CA ASP A 50 0.43 -11.27 5.12
C ASP A 50 -0.12 -11.66 3.74
N VAL A 51 0.51 -12.64 3.09
CA VAL A 51 0.18 -13.13 1.74
C VAL A 51 -1.30 -13.50 1.60
N HIS A 52 -1.91 -13.07 0.50
CA HIS A 52 -3.27 -13.47 0.12
C HIS A 52 -3.51 -13.21 -1.37
N VAL A 53 -4.58 -13.82 -1.88
CA VAL A 53 -4.95 -13.71 -3.30
C VAL A 53 -5.14 -12.26 -3.70
N GLY A 54 -4.51 -11.87 -4.80
CA GLY A 54 -4.59 -10.52 -5.35
C GLY A 54 -5.13 -10.51 -6.77
N LYS A 55 -5.55 -9.33 -7.24
CA LYS A 55 -5.90 -9.14 -8.65
C LYS A 55 -4.60 -9.13 -9.48
N GLY A 56 -4.47 -10.09 -10.38
CA GLY A 56 -3.31 -10.30 -11.26
C GLY A 56 -2.13 -11.03 -10.62
N THR A 57 -1.67 -10.56 -9.47
CA THR A 57 -0.62 -11.22 -8.69
C THR A 57 -0.94 -11.18 -7.20
N THR A 58 -0.36 -12.12 -6.46
CA THR A 58 -0.49 -12.26 -5.01
C THR A 58 -0.06 -10.99 -4.27
N VAL A 59 -0.82 -10.59 -3.25
CA VAL A 59 -0.44 -9.53 -2.30
C VAL A 59 0.49 -10.14 -1.25
N GLY A 60 1.40 -9.36 -0.66
CA GLY A 60 2.45 -9.88 0.22
C GLY A 60 3.60 -10.51 -0.57
N SER A 61 3.93 -9.97 -1.76
CA SER A 61 4.95 -10.55 -2.64
C SER A 61 5.98 -9.52 -3.09
N VAL A 62 7.24 -9.97 -3.15
CA VAL A 62 8.39 -9.25 -3.67
C VAL A 62 8.91 -9.98 -4.89
N ILE A 63 8.88 -9.29 -6.02
CA ILE A 63 9.00 -9.87 -7.36
C ILE A 63 10.20 -9.20 -8.04
N PRO A 64 11.38 -9.84 -8.01
CA PRO A 64 12.58 -9.32 -8.64
C PRO A 64 12.63 -9.67 -10.13
N THR A 65 12.66 -8.67 -11.00
CA THR A 65 12.75 -8.88 -12.45
C THR A 65 14.04 -8.30 -13.03
N LYS A 66 14.64 -9.02 -13.99
CA LYS A 66 15.72 -8.54 -14.86
C LYS A 66 15.13 -8.06 -16.18
N HIS A 67 15.45 -6.84 -16.59
CA HIS A 67 15.10 -6.30 -17.92
C HIS A 67 13.61 -6.41 -18.30
N ALA A 68 12.71 -6.46 -17.32
CA ALA A 68 11.28 -6.62 -17.56
C ALA A 68 10.48 -6.03 -16.41
N ILE A 69 9.27 -5.57 -16.68
CA ILE A 69 8.35 -5.04 -15.68
C ILE A 69 6.92 -5.54 -15.95
N ILE A 70 6.22 -5.97 -14.90
CA ILE A 70 4.86 -6.52 -14.98
C ILE A 70 3.89 -5.49 -14.37
N PRO A 71 3.12 -4.71 -15.17
CA PRO A 71 2.24 -3.67 -14.62
C PRO A 71 1.21 -4.20 -13.61
N ALA A 72 0.66 -5.38 -13.84
CA ALA A 72 -0.32 -5.99 -12.93
C ALA A 72 0.30 -6.47 -11.60
N ALA A 73 1.63 -6.66 -11.57
CA ALA A 73 2.37 -6.95 -10.36
C ALA A 73 2.47 -5.72 -9.45
N VAL A 74 2.62 -4.51 -10.01
CA VAL A 74 2.50 -3.27 -9.23
C VAL A 74 1.05 -3.04 -8.80
N GLY A 75 0.11 -3.31 -9.72
CA GLY A 75 -1.32 -3.17 -9.50
C GLY A 75 -1.86 -1.80 -9.91
N VAL A 76 -3.12 -1.55 -9.57
CA VAL A 76 -3.82 -0.31 -9.97
C VAL A 76 -3.75 0.80 -8.92
N ASP A 77 -3.46 0.47 -7.67
CA ASP A 77 -3.25 1.47 -6.62
C ASP A 77 -1.75 1.71 -6.44
N ILE A 78 -1.15 2.26 -7.50
CA ILE A 78 0.30 2.47 -7.59
C ILE A 78 0.74 3.43 -6.49
N GLY A 79 1.83 3.14 -5.81
CA GLY A 79 2.32 3.95 -4.71
C GLY A 79 1.42 3.94 -3.48
N CYS A 80 0.41 3.06 -3.38
CA CYS A 80 -0.32 2.86 -2.13
C CYS A 80 0.68 2.62 -0.99
N GLY A 81 0.43 3.27 0.14
CA GLY A 81 1.45 3.43 1.16
C GLY A 81 0.92 4.05 2.45
N MET A 82 1.81 4.11 3.42
CA MET A 82 1.53 4.59 4.77
C MET A 82 2.33 5.86 5.06
N ASN A 83 1.78 6.75 5.88
CA ASN A 83 2.53 7.83 6.49
C ASN A 83 2.19 7.92 7.98
N ALA A 84 3.19 8.03 8.85
CA ALA A 84 3.01 8.15 10.29
C ALA A 84 3.95 9.20 10.87
N ILE A 85 3.44 9.97 11.84
CA ILE A 85 4.19 10.95 12.61
C ILE A 85 3.83 10.83 14.08
N ARG A 86 4.84 10.82 14.96
CA ARG A 86 4.66 10.96 16.40
C ARG A 86 4.60 12.42 16.81
N LEU A 87 3.62 12.75 17.65
CA LEU A 87 3.43 14.08 18.23
C LEU A 87 4.05 14.15 19.64
N SER A 88 4.35 15.35 20.10
CA SER A 88 4.76 15.61 21.50
C SER A 88 3.59 15.54 22.50
N LEU A 89 2.47 14.92 22.12
CA LEU A 89 1.27 14.79 22.94
C LEU A 89 1.25 13.43 23.62
N LYS A 90 0.72 13.42 24.84
CA LYS A 90 0.38 12.20 25.58
C LYS A 90 -1.10 11.86 25.47
N ALA A 91 -1.43 10.59 25.67
CA ALA A 91 -2.80 10.07 25.74
C ALA A 91 -3.70 10.90 26.67
N SER A 92 -3.21 11.29 27.84
CA SER A 92 -3.93 12.10 28.83
C SER A 92 -4.24 13.53 28.37
N GLN A 93 -3.66 13.98 27.26
CA GLN A 93 -3.91 15.30 26.66
C GLN A 93 -4.94 15.22 25.52
N LEU A 94 -5.39 14.02 25.14
CA LEU A 94 -6.52 13.84 24.24
C LEU A 94 -7.83 14.01 25.00
N PRO A 95 -8.89 14.54 24.36
CA PRO A 95 -10.21 14.59 24.97
C PRO A 95 -10.81 13.19 25.06
N ASP A 96 -11.64 12.95 26.09
CA ASP A 96 -12.35 11.67 26.28
C ASP A 96 -13.25 11.31 25.08
N ASN A 97 -13.80 12.34 24.41
CA ASN A 97 -14.62 12.18 23.22
C ASN A 97 -13.89 12.71 21.98
N LEU A 98 -13.48 11.79 21.11
CA LEU A 98 -12.73 12.08 19.88
C LEU A 98 -13.62 12.44 18.67
N SER A 99 -14.95 12.40 18.78
CA SER A 99 -15.86 12.69 17.66
C SER A 99 -15.62 14.07 17.03
N ARG A 100 -15.40 15.10 17.86
CA ARG A 100 -15.08 16.46 17.36
C ARG A 100 -13.78 16.49 16.56
N LEU A 101 -12.81 15.66 16.94
CA LEU A 101 -11.52 15.54 16.27
C LEU A 101 -11.69 14.82 14.93
N ARG A 102 -12.43 13.71 14.93
CA ARG A 102 -12.83 12.97 13.73
C ARG A 102 -13.51 13.89 12.73
N ASP A 103 -14.55 14.61 13.17
CA ASP A 103 -15.30 15.52 12.31
C ASP A 103 -14.44 16.67 11.79
N ALA A 104 -13.46 17.15 12.57
CA ALA A 104 -12.52 18.16 12.12
C ALA A 104 -11.62 17.65 10.98
N ILE A 105 -11.12 16.42 11.09
CA ILE A 105 -10.32 15.78 10.05
C ILE A 105 -11.18 15.53 8.80
N GLU A 106 -12.37 14.94 8.94
CA GLU A 106 -13.26 14.63 7.80
C GLU A 106 -13.72 15.88 7.04
N ARG A 107 -13.84 17.04 7.71
CA ARG A 107 -14.09 18.32 7.03
C ARG A 107 -12.92 18.81 6.18
N LYS A 108 -11.70 18.40 6.52
CA LYS A 108 -10.46 18.85 5.87
C LYS A 108 -9.92 17.85 4.85
N VAL A 109 -10.16 16.56 5.04
CA VAL A 109 -9.70 15.49 4.17
C VAL A 109 -10.91 14.73 3.64
N PRO A 110 -11.28 14.94 2.36
CA PRO A 110 -12.32 14.17 1.71
C PRO A 110 -12.03 12.66 1.73
N VAL A 111 -13.06 11.87 2.00
CA VAL A 111 -12.99 10.41 2.07
C VAL A 111 -13.81 9.76 0.96
N GLY A 112 -13.54 8.49 0.65
CA GLY A 112 -14.27 7.75 -0.36
C GLY A 112 -14.04 8.26 -1.77
N PHE A 113 -15.12 8.49 -2.50
CA PHE A 113 -15.07 9.05 -3.86
C PHE A 113 -15.19 10.58 -3.88
N ALA A 114 -15.24 11.23 -2.71
CA ALA A 114 -15.33 12.67 -2.62
C ALA A 114 -14.02 13.37 -3.03
N LEU A 115 -14.16 14.59 -3.54
CA LEU A 115 -13.06 15.45 -3.98
C LEU A 115 -13.07 16.75 -3.16
N HIS A 116 -11.93 17.44 -3.13
CA HIS A 116 -11.93 18.82 -2.65
C HIS A 116 -12.79 19.70 -3.56
N LYS A 117 -13.55 20.64 -2.98
CA LYS A 117 -14.37 21.61 -3.77
C LYS A 117 -13.49 22.47 -4.70
N GLN A 118 -12.33 22.88 -4.18
CA GLN A 118 -11.28 23.62 -4.87
C GLN A 118 -9.93 22.95 -4.59
N VAL A 119 -8.94 23.19 -5.44
CA VAL A 119 -7.57 22.69 -5.22
C VAL A 119 -7.05 23.21 -3.88
N LYS A 120 -6.68 22.28 -2.98
CA LYS A 120 -6.14 22.60 -1.64
C LYS A 120 -4.64 22.35 -1.54
N ALA A 121 -4.11 21.47 -2.37
CA ALA A 121 -2.69 21.16 -2.42
C ALA A 121 -1.86 22.39 -2.78
N LYS A 122 -0.66 22.47 -2.21
CA LYS A 122 0.26 23.58 -2.46
C LYS A 122 0.75 23.56 -3.91
N ALA A 123 1.00 24.74 -4.46
CA ALA A 123 1.60 24.89 -5.79
C ALA A 123 2.96 24.15 -5.90
N SER A 124 3.72 24.10 -4.81
CA SER A 124 4.98 23.35 -4.72
C SER A 124 4.84 21.85 -4.92
N SER A 125 3.66 21.27 -4.67
CA SER A 125 3.36 19.87 -4.95
C SER A 125 2.78 19.70 -6.36
N ILE A 126 1.90 20.60 -6.79
CA ILE A 126 1.19 20.48 -8.08
C ILE A 126 2.10 20.73 -9.28
N ILE A 127 2.87 21.83 -9.27
CA ILE A 127 3.64 22.26 -10.45
C ILE A 127 4.64 21.19 -10.91
N PRO A 128 5.43 20.54 -10.01
CA PRO A 128 6.31 19.45 -10.43
C PRO A 128 5.55 18.25 -11.01
N LEU A 129 4.44 17.85 -10.36
CA LEU A 129 3.61 16.74 -10.83
C LEU A 129 3.02 17.02 -12.20
N GLU A 130 2.51 18.23 -12.43
CA GLU A 130 1.94 18.63 -13.73
C GLU A 130 2.98 18.59 -14.84
N LYS A 131 4.17 19.17 -14.60
CA LYS A 131 5.28 19.17 -15.57
C LYS A 131 5.70 17.75 -15.99
N CYS A 132 5.72 16.81 -15.06
CA CYS A 132 6.05 15.40 -15.36
C CYS A 132 4.86 14.64 -15.97
N LEU A 133 3.61 15.06 -15.73
CA LEU A 133 2.42 14.42 -16.28
C LEU A 133 2.21 14.75 -17.76
N GLU A 134 2.48 15.99 -18.17
CA GLU A 134 2.31 16.48 -19.55
C GLU A 134 2.91 15.56 -20.64
N PRO A 135 4.19 15.14 -20.59
CA PRO A 135 4.75 14.26 -21.59
C PRO A 135 4.06 12.89 -21.62
N ILE A 136 3.71 12.32 -20.46
CA ILE A 136 3.02 11.02 -20.34
C ILE A 136 1.67 11.07 -21.06
N ILE A 137 0.84 12.10 -20.78
CA ILE A 137 -0.49 12.20 -21.39
C ILE A 137 -0.44 12.55 -22.88
N LYS A 138 0.62 13.24 -23.33
CA LYS A 138 0.85 13.49 -24.76
C LYS A 138 1.16 12.20 -25.52
N LYS A 139 1.95 11.30 -24.94
CA LYS A 139 2.24 9.97 -25.50
C LYS A 139 1.02 9.04 -25.41
N HIS A 140 0.25 9.14 -24.34
CA HIS A 140 -0.89 8.28 -24.03
C HIS A 140 -2.20 9.07 -23.81
N PRO A 141 -2.79 9.66 -24.87
CA PRO A 141 -4.02 10.44 -24.76
C PRO A 141 -5.24 9.62 -24.29
N GLY A 142 -5.13 8.30 -24.28
CA GLY A 142 -6.12 7.40 -23.67
C GLY A 142 -6.32 7.64 -22.18
N LEU A 143 -5.27 8.02 -21.45
CA LEU A 143 -5.33 8.33 -20.01
C LEU A 143 -6.30 9.49 -19.74
N VAL A 144 -6.24 10.54 -20.56
CA VAL A 144 -7.10 11.72 -20.44
C VAL A 144 -8.58 11.36 -20.63
N ARG A 145 -8.87 10.42 -21.53
CA ARG A 145 -10.24 9.95 -21.79
C ARG A 145 -10.81 9.07 -20.68
N MET A 146 -9.95 8.42 -19.89
CA MET A 146 -10.36 7.52 -18.81
C MET A 146 -10.69 8.26 -17.50
N LEU A 147 -10.25 9.50 -17.32
CA LEU A 147 -10.53 10.31 -16.14
C LEU A 147 -11.40 11.52 -16.49
N ARG A 148 -12.62 11.56 -15.95
CA ARG A 148 -13.55 12.68 -16.15
C ARG A 148 -12.96 13.97 -15.59
N GLN A 149 -13.06 15.08 -16.35
CA GLN A 149 -12.53 16.39 -15.95
C GLN A 149 -11.05 16.31 -15.52
N PHE A 150 -10.21 15.70 -16.38
CA PHE A 150 -8.85 15.27 -16.09
C PHE A 150 -8.09 16.20 -15.13
N ASP A 151 -7.79 17.44 -15.56
CA ASP A 151 -6.97 18.38 -14.79
C ASP A 151 -7.57 18.72 -13.43
N ALA A 152 -8.87 19.05 -13.40
CA ALA A 152 -9.55 19.37 -12.17
C ALA A 152 -9.60 18.17 -11.21
N THR A 153 -9.78 16.95 -11.73
CA THR A 153 -9.96 15.76 -10.89
C THR A 153 -8.65 15.36 -10.21
N TRP A 154 -7.55 15.22 -10.94
CA TRP A 154 -6.30 14.76 -10.32
C TRP A 154 -5.75 15.80 -9.33
N GLN A 155 -5.91 17.10 -9.62
CA GLN A 155 -5.50 18.18 -8.70
C GLN A 155 -6.39 18.25 -7.45
N LYS A 156 -7.71 18.05 -7.59
CA LYS A 156 -8.65 18.03 -6.45
C LYS A 156 -8.63 16.72 -5.65
N GLN A 157 -8.05 15.65 -6.19
CA GLN A 157 -7.80 14.40 -5.48
C GLN A 157 -6.54 14.46 -4.62
N LEU A 158 -5.62 15.40 -4.87
CA LEU A 158 -4.42 15.55 -4.07
C LEU A 158 -4.78 16.05 -2.66
N GLY A 159 -4.38 15.32 -1.63
CA GLY A 159 -4.81 15.53 -0.26
C GLY A 159 -6.15 14.86 0.09
N THR A 160 -6.52 13.76 -0.57
CA THR A 160 -7.75 12.99 -0.28
C THR A 160 -7.45 11.55 0.12
N LEU A 161 -8.30 10.98 0.98
CA LEU A 161 -8.08 9.64 1.54
C LEU A 161 -8.40 8.53 0.55
N GLY A 162 -9.61 8.58 -0.01
CA GLY A 162 -10.19 7.46 -0.76
C GLY A 162 -11.02 6.49 0.02
N GLY A 163 -11.58 5.51 -0.70
CA GLY A 163 -12.24 4.35 -0.11
C GLY A 163 -11.36 3.10 -0.11
N GLY A 164 -11.97 1.96 0.21
CA GLY A 164 -11.30 0.67 0.31
C GLY A 164 -10.58 0.48 1.64
N ASN A 165 -9.33 0.04 1.60
CA ASN A 165 -8.49 -0.16 2.80
C ASN A 165 -7.80 1.13 3.28
N HIS A 166 -8.05 2.26 2.64
CA HIS A 166 -7.51 3.55 3.05
C HIS A 166 -8.15 4.04 4.36
N PHE A 167 -7.32 4.60 5.23
CA PHE A 167 -7.75 5.10 6.54
C PHE A 167 -6.90 6.27 7.05
N ILE A 168 -7.38 6.96 8.08
CA ILE A 168 -6.63 7.87 8.94
C ILE A 168 -6.86 7.42 10.39
N GLU A 169 -5.80 7.31 11.17
CA GLU A 169 -5.86 6.87 12.56
C GLU A 169 -5.14 7.84 13.49
N LEU A 170 -5.69 7.96 14.70
CA LEU A 170 -4.90 8.37 15.86
C LEU A 170 -4.64 7.14 16.70
N CYS A 171 -3.38 6.97 17.05
CA CYS A 171 -2.92 5.84 17.83
C CYS A 171 -2.14 6.31 19.06
N ILE A 172 -2.06 5.44 20.05
CA ILE A 172 -1.30 5.61 21.28
C ILE A 172 -0.28 4.49 21.33
N ASP A 173 0.99 4.82 21.58
CA ASP A 173 2.05 3.81 21.76
C ASP A 173 2.19 3.34 23.21
N GLU A 174 3.12 2.42 23.45
CA GLU A 174 3.43 1.90 24.79
C GLU A 174 3.89 2.98 25.78
N ASN A 175 4.43 4.10 25.30
CA ASN A 175 4.87 5.25 26.10
C ASN A 175 3.77 6.31 26.27
N GLN A 176 2.55 6.00 25.86
CA GLN A 176 1.41 6.90 25.83
C GLN A 176 1.59 8.09 24.89
N ASP A 177 2.54 8.06 23.93
CA ASP A 177 2.67 9.10 22.92
C ASP A 177 1.59 8.96 21.84
N VAL A 178 1.13 10.10 21.34
CA VAL A 178 0.13 10.15 20.28
C VAL A 178 0.78 10.13 18.91
N TRP A 179 0.28 9.24 18.06
CA TRP A 179 0.67 9.09 16.67
C TRP A 179 -0.48 9.46 15.75
N VAL A 180 -0.16 10.14 14.64
CA VAL A 180 -1.07 10.30 13.50
C VAL A 180 -0.58 9.37 12.41
N MET A 181 -1.46 8.50 11.91
CA MET A 181 -1.15 7.57 10.85
C MET A 181 -2.19 7.68 9.73
N LEU A 182 -1.77 7.51 8.49
CA LEU A 182 -2.69 7.46 7.35
C LEU A 182 -2.22 6.44 6.31
N HIS A 183 -3.20 5.91 5.59
CA HIS A 183 -3.04 4.95 4.51
C HIS A 183 -3.73 5.50 3.25
N SER A 184 -2.95 5.83 2.22
CA SER A 184 -3.50 6.25 0.92
C SER A 184 -2.52 6.02 -0.23
N GLY A 185 -3.05 5.97 -1.44
CA GLY A 185 -2.30 5.80 -2.68
C GLY A 185 -2.50 6.93 -3.69
N SER A 186 -2.38 6.57 -4.96
CA SER A 186 -2.33 7.49 -6.12
C SER A 186 -3.71 7.88 -6.68
N ARG A 187 -4.77 7.56 -5.93
CA ARG A 187 -6.15 7.99 -6.21
C ARG A 187 -6.60 7.55 -7.62
N GLY A 188 -7.50 8.32 -8.23
CA GLY A 188 -8.12 7.96 -9.50
C GLY A 188 -7.13 7.94 -10.67
N LEU A 189 -6.17 8.88 -10.70
CA LEU A 189 -5.23 8.93 -11.82
C LEU A 189 -4.24 7.76 -11.80
N GLY A 190 -3.74 7.35 -10.63
CA GLY A 190 -2.93 6.13 -10.54
C GLY A 190 -3.70 4.87 -10.93
N ASN A 191 -4.99 4.78 -10.56
CA ASN A 191 -5.87 3.70 -11.02
C ASN A 191 -6.01 3.66 -12.55
N VAL A 192 -6.17 4.82 -13.18
CA VAL A 192 -6.24 4.97 -14.64
C VAL A 192 -4.91 4.56 -15.29
N ILE A 193 -3.77 5.02 -14.77
CA ILE A 193 -2.43 4.64 -15.27
C ILE A 193 -2.24 3.13 -15.18
N GLY A 194 -2.44 2.53 -14.00
CA GLY A 194 -2.29 1.09 -13.80
C GLY A 194 -3.20 0.29 -14.74
N THR A 195 -4.48 0.66 -14.83
CA THR A 195 -5.44 -0.01 -15.73
C THR A 195 -5.02 0.09 -17.20
N TYR A 196 -4.61 1.28 -17.65
CA TYR A 196 -4.21 1.51 -19.03
C TYR A 196 -2.99 0.65 -19.42
N PHE A 197 -1.94 0.65 -18.59
CA PHE A 197 -0.71 -0.07 -18.91
C PHE A 197 -0.83 -1.59 -18.70
N ILE A 198 -1.68 -2.06 -17.79
CA ILE A 198 -2.02 -3.49 -17.70
C ILE A 198 -2.66 -3.97 -19.01
N GLU A 199 -3.64 -3.23 -19.53
CA GLU A 199 -4.31 -3.60 -20.78
C GLU A 199 -3.40 -3.44 -22.00
N LEU A 200 -2.48 -2.46 -21.98
CA LEU A 200 -1.46 -2.33 -23.02
C LEU A 200 -0.49 -3.52 -23.02
N ALA A 201 0.01 -3.94 -21.86
CA ALA A 201 0.89 -5.11 -21.74
C ALA A 201 0.20 -6.38 -22.25
N LYS A 202 -1.07 -6.59 -21.90
CA LYS A 202 -1.87 -7.73 -22.39
C LYS A 202 -2.01 -7.75 -23.91
N LYS A 203 -2.16 -6.59 -24.54
CA LYS A 203 -2.22 -6.46 -26.00
C LYS A 203 -0.88 -6.73 -26.64
N GLU A 204 0.21 -6.19 -26.11
CA GLU A 204 1.56 -6.42 -26.68
C GLU A 204 2.03 -7.86 -26.54
N ALA A 205 1.74 -8.50 -25.41
CA ALA A 205 2.08 -9.90 -25.18
C ALA A 205 1.46 -10.84 -26.23
N GLN A 206 0.25 -10.54 -26.72
CA GLN A 206 -0.40 -11.32 -27.78
C GLN A 206 0.34 -11.26 -29.12
N HIS A 207 1.16 -10.22 -29.35
CA HIS A 207 1.76 -9.93 -30.66
C HIS A 207 3.28 -10.10 -30.71
N ARG A 208 4.00 -10.05 -29.57
CA ARG A 208 5.48 -9.94 -29.56
C ARG A 208 6.20 -10.98 -28.72
N PHE A 209 5.57 -11.53 -27.69
CA PHE A 209 6.22 -12.46 -26.76
C PHE A 209 5.55 -13.84 -26.86
N GLY A 210 6.32 -14.90 -26.55
CA GLY A 210 5.77 -16.25 -26.45
C GLY A 210 4.70 -16.39 -25.37
N HIS A 211 4.16 -17.60 -25.22
CA HIS A 211 3.13 -17.92 -24.22
C HIS A 211 3.53 -17.47 -22.80
N VAL A 212 2.75 -16.57 -22.19
CA VAL A 212 2.82 -16.27 -20.75
C VAL A 212 1.89 -17.22 -19.98
N PRO A 213 2.26 -17.70 -18.78
CA PRO A 213 1.43 -18.63 -18.00
C PRO A 213 0.06 -18.07 -17.60
N ASP A 214 -0.04 -16.73 -17.54
CA ASP A 214 -1.27 -16.01 -17.26
C ASP A 214 -1.25 -14.66 -18.00
N LYS A 215 -2.42 -14.18 -18.45
CA LYS A 215 -2.54 -12.87 -19.11
C LYS A 215 -2.25 -11.73 -18.15
N ASP A 216 -2.50 -11.91 -16.86
CA ASP A 216 -2.14 -10.90 -15.87
C ASP A 216 -0.62 -10.86 -15.59
N LEU A 217 0.17 -11.79 -16.15
CA LEU A 217 1.63 -11.76 -16.10
C LEU A 217 2.26 -11.15 -17.36
N SER A 218 1.46 -10.50 -18.21
CA SER A 218 1.98 -9.72 -19.33
C SER A 218 2.89 -8.58 -18.84
N TYR A 219 4.00 -8.37 -19.57
CA TYR A 219 5.10 -7.52 -19.16
C TYR A 219 5.59 -6.65 -20.31
N PHE A 220 6.35 -5.60 -19.98
CA PHE A 220 7.16 -4.86 -20.93
C PHE A 220 8.63 -5.22 -20.73
N ALA A 221 9.36 -5.42 -21.82
CA ALA A 221 10.80 -5.69 -21.79
C ALA A 221 11.61 -4.39 -21.88
N GLU A 222 12.69 -4.28 -21.12
CA GLU A 222 13.62 -3.15 -21.16
C GLU A 222 14.18 -2.98 -22.58
N GLY A 223 14.31 -1.72 -23.02
CA GLY A 223 14.64 -1.36 -24.40
C GLY A 223 13.43 -1.26 -25.33
N SER A 224 12.23 -1.66 -24.88
CA SER A 224 10.99 -1.34 -25.60
C SER A 224 10.46 0.04 -25.21
N LYS A 225 9.84 0.74 -26.18
CA LYS A 225 9.19 2.03 -25.91
C LYS A 225 8.15 1.94 -24.78
N SER A 226 7.37 0.87 -24.76
CA SER A 226 6.29 0.67 -23.78
C SER A 226 6.82 0.43 -22.36
N PHE A 227 8.05 -0.11 -22.24
CA PHE A 227 8.75 -0.19 -20.96
C PHE A 227 9.10 1.21 -20.46
N ASP A 228 9.77 2.03 -21.27
CA ASP A 228 10.18 3.38 -20.88
C ASP A 228 8.95 4.25 -20.54
N ASP A 229 7.91 4.16 -21.35
CA ASP A 229 6.66 4.89 -21.14
C ASP A 229 5.94 4.45 -19.86
N TYR A 230 5.95 3.15 -19.52
CA TYR A 230 5.37 2.67 -18.26
C TYR A 230 6.22 3.05 -17.05
N VAL A 231 7.56 2.99 -17.15
CA VAL A 231 8.46 3.40 -16.07
C VAL A 231 8.24 4.87 -15.73
N GLU A 232 8.13 5.76 -16.73
CA GLU A 232 7.80 7.17 -16.51
C GLU A 232 6.44 7.34 -15.81
N ALA A 233 5.42 6.58 -16.24
CA ALA A 233 4.08 6.69 -15.69
C ALA A 233 3.93 6.09 -14.27
N VAL A 234 4.60 4.99 -13.96
CA VAL A 234 4.57 4.36 -12.64
C VAL A 234 5.35 5.21 -11.63
N GLU A 235 6.49 5.78 -12.03
CA GLU A 235 7.25 6.72 -11.20
C GLU A 235 6.43 7.97 -10.88
N TRP A 236 5.74 8.54 -11.87
CA TRP A 236 4.82 9.66 -11.65
C TRP A 236 3.72 9.31 -10.64
N ALA A 237 3.09 8.14 -10.78
CA ALA A 237 2.00 7.73 -9.89
C ALA A 237 2.51 7.45 -8.46
N GLN A 238 3.72 6.91 -8.31
CA GLN A 238 4.37 6.74 -7.01
C GLN A 238 4.63 8.09 -6.33
N GLU A 239 5.19 9.07 -7.07
CA GLU A 239 5.43 10.42 -6.56
C GLU A 239 4.11 11.13 -6.18
N TYR A 240 3.09 11.01 -7.02
CA TYR A 240 1.76 11.54 -6.73
C TYR A 240 1.19 10.94 -5.43
N ALA A 241 1.33 9.64 -5.20
CA ALA A 241 0.89 9.01 -3.96
C ALA A 241 1.67 9.49 -2.73
N PHE A 242 2.99 9.71 -2.87
CA PHE A 242 3.84 10.25 -1.82
C PHE A 242 3.41 11.68 -1.44
N GLU A 243 3.24 12.56 -2.42
CA GLU A 243 2.76 13.93 -2.22
C GLU A 243 1.31 13.98 -1.71
N ASN A 244 0.45 13.05 -2.14
CA ASN A 244 -0.90 12.92 -1.60
C ASN A 244 -0.87 12.67 -0.09
N ARG A 245 -0.07 11.72 0.38
CA ARG A 245 0.06 11.42 1.81
C ARG A 245 0.63 12.59 2.60
N LYS A 246 1.65 13.26 2.06
CA LYS A 246 2.25 14.47 2.66
C LYS A 246 1.24 15.60 2.80
N GLU A 247 0.44 15.83 1.77
CA GLU A 247 -0.60 16.86 1.78
C GLU A 247 -1.77 16.50 2.72
N MET A 248 -2.18 15.23 2.75
CA MET A 248 -3.15 14.74 3.73
C MET A 248 -2.64 14.96 5.16
N MET A 249 -1.38 14.62 5.45
CA MET A 249 -0.80 14.80 6.77
C MET A 249 -0.81 16.29 7.18
N ARG A 250 -0.46 17.21 6.27
CA ARG A 250 -0.60 18.65 6.51
C ARG A 250 -2.03 19.03 6.89
N LEU A 251 -3.01 18.58 6.12
CA LEU A 251 -4.43 18.87 6.35
C LEU A 251 -4.94 18.29 7.69
N ILE A 252 -4.49 17.07 8.05
CA ILE A 252 -4.83 16.43 9.32
C ILE A 252 -4.24 17.22 10.49
N LEU A 253 -2.96 17.58 10.43
CA LEU A 253 -2.29 18.36 11.47
C LEU A 253 -2.95 19.73 11.66
N GLU A 254 -3.37 20.39 10.58
CA GLU A 254 -4.16 21.62 10.63
C GLU A 254 -5.55 21.42 11.25
N ALA A 255 -6.18 20.27 11.03
CA ALA A 255 -7.49 19.94 11.58
C ALA A 255 -7.46 19.68 13.09
N ILE A 256 -6.43 18.98 13.56
CA ILE A 256 -6.32 18.55 14.97
C ILE A 256 -5.69 19.61 15.87
N ARG A 257 -4.99 20.61 15.31
CA ARG A 257 -4.31 21.64 16.10
C ARG A 257 -5.25 22.56 16.91
N PRO A 258 -6.40 23.05 16.39
CA PRO A 258 -7.31 23.87 17.19
C PRO A 258 -7.95 23.17 18.39
N PRO A 259 -8.43 21.91 18.31
CA PRO A 259 -9.08 21.24 19.44
C PRO A 259 -8.12 20.61 20.46
N LEU A 260 -6.81 20.61 20.21
CA LEU A 260 -5.80 19.99 21.08
C LEU A 260 -4.87 21.04 21.71
N PRO A 261 -4.21 20.72 22.84
CA PRO A 261 -3.12 21.55 23.38
C PRO A 261 -2.00 21.76 22.35
N SER A 262 -1.16 22.78 22.55
CA SER A 262 -0.01 23.02 21.68
C SER A 262 0.91 21.79 21.64
N PHE A 263 1.31 21.39 20.43
CA PHE A 263 2.19 20.25 20.20
C PHE A 263 3.16 20.49 19.05
N GLN A 264 4.22 19.69 19.05
CA GLN A 264 5.23 19.61 18.00
C GLN A 264 5.25 18.22 17.39
N MET A 265 5.76 18.11 16.17
CA MET A 265 6.08 16.83 15.56
C MET A 265 7.47 16.40 16.01
N THR A 266 7.63 15.13 16.34
CA THR A 266 8.97 14.58 16.61
C THR A 266 9.72 14.34 15.29
N LYS A 267 10.97 13.86 15.38
CA LYS A 267 11.79 13.55 14.20
C LYS A 267 11.37 12.28 13.47
N GLU A 268 10.47 11.48 14.04
CA GLU A 268 10.01 10.22 13.47
C GLU A 268 8.82 10.49 12.56
N ALA A 269 9.14 10.68 11.28
CA ALA A 269 8.18 10.70 10.20
C ALA A 269 8.53 9.57 9.23
N ILE A 270 7.56 8.69 8.99
CA ILE A 270 7.72 7.55 8.09
C ILE A 270 6.78 7.76 6.93
N ASN A 271 7.26 7.66 5.69
CA ASN A 271 6.43 7.67 4.50
C ASN A 271 6.90 6.57 3.55
N CYS A 272 6.17 5.47 3.50
CA CYS A 272 6.58 4.26 2.77
C CYS A 272 5.49 3.79 1.81
N HIS A 273 5.89 3.30 0.65
CA HIS A 273 5.01 2.60 -0.29
C HIS A 273 4.96 1.11 0.04
N HIS A 274 3.86 0.46 -0.32
CA HIS A 274 3.73 -1.01 -0.29
C HIS A 274 3.22 -1.63 -1.59
N ASN A 275 2.78 -0.81 -2.56
CA ASN A 275 2.53 -1.22 -3.95
C ASN A 275 3.38 -0.36 -4.89
N TYR A 276 4.57 -0.81 -5.25
CA TYR A 276 5.50 0.01 -6.03
C TYR A 276 6.59 -0.83 -6.70
N VAL A 277 7.34 -0.19 -7.58
CA VAL A 277 8.53 -0.72 -8.22
C VAL A 277 9.71 0.23 -8.00
N SER A 278 10.89 -0.33 -7.77
CA SER A 278 12.14 0.41 -7.59
C SER A 278 13.30 -0.33 -8.26
N ARG A 279 14.29 0.43 -8.74
CA ARG A 279 15.57 -0.14 -9.18
C ARG A 279 16.46 -0.35 -7.95
N GLU A 280 16.89 -1.58 -7.71
CA GLU A 280 17.70 -1.94 -6.55
C GLU A 280 18.79 -2.94 -6.93
N THR A 281 19.91 -2.91 -6.22
CA THR A 281 20.99 -3.88 -6.38
C THR A 281 20.86 -4.97 -5.34
N HIS A 282 20.65 -6.22 -5.77
CA HIS A 282 20.60 -7.39 -4.90
C HIS A 282 21.39 -8.54 -5.53
N PHE A 283 22.15 -9.28 -4.70
CA PHE A 283 23.01 -10.38 -5.16
C PHE A 283 23.90 -10.02 -6.35
N GLY A 284 24.46 -8.80 -6.34
CA GLY A 284 25.36 -8.30 -7.39
C GLY A 284 24.67 -7.85 -8.69
N GLU A 285 23.35 -7.86 -8.76
CA GLU A 285 22.58 -7.56 -9.97
C GLU A 285 21.68 -6.35 -9.77
N ASN A 286 21.52 -5.54 -10.83
CA ASN A 286 20.57 -4.43 -10.86
C ASN A 286 19.21 -4.95 -11.31
N LEU A 287 18.23 -4.87 -10.42
CA LEU A 287 16.91 -5.47 -10.59
C LEU A 287 15.83 -4.41 -10.50
N LEU A 288 14.69 -4.68 -11.13
CA LEU A 288 13.44 -4.03 -10.81
C LEU A 288 12.76 -4.85 -9.72
N ILE A 289 12.67 -4.29 -8.51
CA ILE A 289 12.00 -4.91 -7.38
C ILE A 289 10.58 -4.39 -7.34
N THR A 290 9.61 -5.23 -7.71
CA THR A 290 8.20 -4.93 -7.52
C THR A 290 7.74 -5.47 -6.17
N ARG A 291 7.20 -4.59 -5.33
CA ARG A 291 6.56 -4.95 -4.06
C ARG A 291 5.06 -4.73 -4.19
N LYS A 292 4.28 -5.77 -3.90
CA LYS A 292 2.82 -5.70 -3.86
C LYS A 292 2.34 -6.15 -2.49
N GLY A 293 1.81 -5.23 -1.71
CA GLY A 293 1.55 -5.43 -0.29
C GLY A 293 2.81 -5.83 0.48
N ALA A 294 3.95 -5.20 0.20
CA ALA A 294 5.18 -5.40 0.96
C ALA A 294 5.94 -4.07 1.03
N ILE A 295 6.59 -3.79 2.16
CA ILE A 295 7.39 -2.56 2.34
C ILE A 295 8.88 -2.89 2.32
N ARG A 296 9.71 -1.89 2.02
CA ARG A 296 11.16 -2.00 2.20
C ARG A 296 11.49 -2.07 3.69
N ALA A 297 12.43 -2.95 4.01
CA ALA A 297 12.98 -3.21 5.33
C ALA A 297 14.52 -3.21 5.24
N GLY A 298 15.09 -2.13 4.72
CA GLY A 298 16.54 -1.88 4.77
C GLY A 298 17.04 -1.79 6.21
N LEU A 299 18.35 -1.85 6.40
CA LEU A 299 18.95 -1.87 7.74
C LEU A 299 18.60 -0.57 8.46
N ASP A 300 17.98 -0.69 9.64
CA ASP A 300 17.48 0.40 10.47
C ASP A 300 16.43 1.31 9.81
N GLU A 301 15.93 0.94 8.63
CA GLU A 301 14.90 1.70 7.92
C GLU A 301 13.56 1.52 8.62
N LEU A 302 12.93 2.65 8.97
CA LEU A 302 11.63 2.63 9.63
C LEU A 302 10.51 2.27 8.66
N GLY A 303 9.61 1.39 9.11
CA GLY A 303 8.41 0.97 8.39
C GLY A 303 7.17 0.99 9.28
N ILE A 304 6.01 0.85 8.65
CA ILE A 304 4.71 0.81 9.33
C ILE A 304 3.98 -0.46 8.90
N ILE A 305 3.54 -1.27 9.87
CA ILE A 305 2.74 -2.47 9.63
C ILE A 305 1.41 -2.30 10.38
N PRO A 306 0.36 -1.79 9.72
CA PRO A 306 -0.96 -1.69 10.31
C PRO A 306 -1.65 -3.05 10.50
N GLY A 307 -2.37 -3.18 11.61
CA GLY A 307 -3.36 -4.24 11.78
C GLY A 307 -4.65 -3.95 11.01
N SER A 308 -5.72 -4.64 11.38
CA SER A 308 -7.09 -4.24 11.05
C SER A 308 -7.61 -3.16 12.00
N MET A 309 -8.77 -2.58 11.70
CA MET A 309 -9.42 -1.56 12.53
C MET A 309 -9.64 -2.04 13.98
N GLY A 310 -8.84 -1.56 14.93
CA GLY A 310 -8.88 -1.98 16.33
C GLY A 310 -7.97 -3.14 16.72
N ALA A 311 -7.24 -3.71 15.78
CA ALA A 311 -6.04 -4.48 16.09
C ALA A 311 -4.87 -3.53 16.34
N ARG A 312 -3.76 -4.11 16.82
CA ARG A 312 -2.50 -3.40 16.99
C ARG A 312 -1.89 -3.04 15.64
N SER A 313 -1.19 -1.91 15.61
CA SER A 313 -0.33 -1.49 14.49
C SER A 313 1.10 -1.36 15.01
N TYR A 314 2.10 -1.48 14.14
CA TYR A 314 3.49 -1.53 14.56
C TYR A 314 4.35 -0.54 13.78
N ILE A 315 5.22 0.17 14.50
CA ILE A 315 6.38 0.84 13.89
C ILE A 315 7.56 -0.11 14.01
N VAL A 316 8.25 -0.36 12.90
CA VAL A 316 9.29 -1.37 12.81
C VAL A 316 10.58 -0.80 12.22
N LYS A 317 11.72 -1.45 12.47
CA LYS A 317 12.99 -1.26 11.77
C LYS A 317 13.33 -2.48 10.94
N GLY A 318 13.82 -2.28 9.73
CA GLY A 318 14.28 -3.37 8.88
C GLY A 318 15.63 -3.95 9.30
N LYS A 319 15.79 -5.25 9.07
CA LYS A 319 17.04 -6.00 9.32
C LYS A 319 17.84 -6.26 8.05
N ALA A 320 17.42 -5.73 6.90
CA ALA A 320 18.06 -5.93 5.60
C ALA A 320 18.26 -7.42 5.23
N ASN A 321 17.27 -8.26 5.50
CA ASN A 321 17.39 -9.68 5.16
C ASN A 321 17.45 -9.86 3.63
N PRO A 322 18.54 -10.44 3.08
CA PRO A 322 18.70 -10.59 1.64
C PRO A 322 17.68 -11.57 1.03
N GLU A 323 17.22 -12.56 1.80
CA GLU A 323 16.24 -13.56 1.35
C GLU A 323 14.83 -12.98 1.14
N SER A 324 14.58 -11.77 1.64
CA SER A 324 13.35 -11.00 1.38
C SER A 324 13.59 -9.80 0.45
N PHE A 325 14.77 -9.69 -0.17
CA PHE A 325 15.21 -8.49 -0.88
C PHE A 325 15.05 -7.23 -0.02
N CYS A 326 15.45 -7.33 1.26
CA CYS A 326 15.28 -6.30 2.26
C CYS A 326 13.84 -5.79 2.33
N SER A 327 12.88 -6.69 2.49
CA SER A 327 11.44 -6.37 2.55
C SER A 327 10.74 -7.08 3.71
N CYS A 328 9.56 -6.59 4.09
CA CYS A 328 8.68 -7.20 5.10
C CYS A 328 7.19 -6.97 4.76
N SER A 329 6.28 -7.53 5.57
CA SER A 329 4.83 -7.38 5.41
C SER A 329 4.40 -5.92 5.42
N HIS A 330 3.29 -5.62 4.75
CA HIS A 330 2.68 -4.27 4.78
C HIS A 330 1.48 -4.15 5.72
N GLY A 331 1.00 -5.25 6.30
CA GLY A 331 -0.12 -5.23 7.24
C GLY A 331 -0.54 -6.63 7.67
N ALA A 332 -1.78 -6.80 8.14
CA ALA A 332 -2.29 -8.12 8.55
C ALA A 332 -2.60 -9.06 7.36
N GLY A 333 -2.97 -8.52 6.20
CA GLY A 333 -3.46 -9.32 5.07
C GLY A 333 -4.89 -9.83 5.28
N ARG A 334 -5.63 -10.02 4.18
CA ARG A 334 -7.04 -10.42 4.25
C ARG A 334 -7.18 -11.94 4.33
N LYS A 335 -8.05 -12.41 5.22
CA LYS A 335 -8.47 -13.82 5.30
C LYS A 335 -9.63 -14.14 4.36
N MET A 336 -10.38 -13.12 3.93
CA MET A 336 -11.50 -13.27 3.02
C MET A 336 -11.73 -12.04 2.13
N SER A 337 -12.42 -12.27 1.01
CA SER A 337 -12.81 -11.20 0.09
C SER A 337 -13.78 -10.21 0.74
N ARG A 338 -13.81 -8.98 0.23
CA ARG A 338 -14.76 -7.94 0.68
C ARG A 338 -16.21 -8.40 0.52
N SER A 339 -16.54 -9.03 -0.61
CA SER A 339 -17.87 -9.56 -0.87
C SER A 339 -18.27 -10.62 0.16
N LYS A 340 -17.35 -11.52 0.53
CA LYS A 340 -17.58 -12.54 1.54
C LYS A 340 -17.77 -11.92 2.93
N ALA A 341 -16.97 -10.91 3.29
CA ALA A 341 -17.11 -10.20 4.56
C ALA A 341 -18.49 -9.50 4.70
N LYS A 342 -18.99 -8.86 3.63
CA LYS A 342 -20.33 -8.21 3.63
C LYS A 342 -21.50 -9.19 3.80
N VAL A 343 -21.29 -10.46 3.45
CA VAL A 343 -22.30 -11.52 3.61
C VAL A 343 -22.24 -12.11 5.02
N LEU A 344 -21.06 -12.22 5.61
CA LEU A 344 -20.85 -12.90 6.90
C LEU A 344 -21.06 -11.99 8.10
N PHE A 345 -20.79 -10.69 7.97
CA PHE A 345 -20.83 -9.75 9.08
C PHE A 345 -21.88 -8.67 8.88
N ASN A 346 -22.33 -8.10 9.98
CA ASN A 346 -23.30 -7.01 10.02
C ASN A 346 -22.79 -5.83 10.88
N GLN A 347 -23.63 -4.81 11.04
CA GLN A 347 -23.29 -3.60 11.77
C GLN A 347 -23.03 -3.83 13.27
N GLN A 348 -23.74 -4.78 13.88
CA GLN A 348 -23.56 -5.12 15.29
C GLN A 348 -22.17 -5.74 15.52
N ASP A 349 -21.74 -6.66 14.64
CA ASP A 349 -20.39 -7.23 14.70
C ASP A 349 -19.32 -6.13 14.61
N LEU A 350 -19.52 -5.15 13.73
CA LEU A 350 -18.64 -4.00 13.59
C LEU A 350 -18.56 -3.19 14.89
N ILE A 351 -19.70 -2.89 15.53
CA ILE A 351 -19.76 -2.14 16.79
C ILE A 351 -19.01 -2.90 17.88
N GLU A 352 -19.23 -4.20 18.01
CA GLU A 352 -18.60 -5.06 19.01
C GLU A 352 -17.08 -5.15 18.82
N GLN A 353 -16.62 -5.36 17.59
CA GLN A 353 -15.18 -5.51 17.29
C GLN A 353 -14.41 -4.18 17.32
N THR A 354 -15.10 -3.04 17.39
CA THR A 354 -14.48 -1.71 17.42
C THR A 354 -14.84 -0.92 18.67
N GLN A 355 -15.19 -1.63 19.76
CA GLN A 355 -15.40 -1.01 21.06
C GLN A 355 -14.14 -0.28 21.53
N GLY A 356 -14.33 0.94 22.07
CA GLY A 356 -13.24 1.80 22.52
C GLY A 356 -12.54 2.58 21.41
N ILE A 357 -13.00 2.50 20.16
CA ILE A 357 -12.46 3.24 19.02
C ILE A 357 -13.51 4.16 18.44
N GLU A 358 -13.17 5.44 18.35
CA GLU A 358 -13.99 6.44 17.67
C GLU A 358 -13.90 6.22 16.16
N CYS A 359 -14.97 5.69 15.55
CA CYS A 359 -15.07 5.55 14.10
C CYS A 359 -16.53 5.59 13.65
N ARG A 360 -16.76 5.73 12.35
CA ARG A 360 -18.11 5.54 11.78
C ARG A 360 -18.52 4.09 11.98
N LYS A 361 -19.76 3.86 12.44
CA LYS A 361 -20.33 2.53 12.70
C LYS A 361 -21.41 2.17 11.69
N GLU A 362 -21.27 2.62 10.45
CA GLU A 362 -22.26 2.43 9.37
C GLU A 362 -21.97 1.14 8.59
N SER A 363 -22.99 0.61 7.89
CA SER A 363 -22.85 -0.63 7.09
C SER A 363 -21.81 -0.55 5.97
N GLY A 364 -21.47 0.67 5.52
CA GLY A 364 -20.52 0.92 4.45
C GLY A 364 -19.08 0.48 4.73
N VAL A 365 -18.71 0.23 6.00
CA VAL A 365 -17.35 -0.17 6.40
C VAL A 365 -17.25 -1.62 6.90
N VAL A 366 -18.33 -2.40 6.80
CA VAL A 366 -18.39 -3.79 7.31
C VAL A 366 -17.40 -4.72 6.59
N ASP A 367 -17.01 -4.44 5.34
CA ASP A 367 -16.03 -5.24 4.62
C ASP A 367 -14.59 -5.10 5.13
N GLU A 368 -14.36 -4.21 6.06
CA GLU A 368 -13.05 -3.88 6.64
C GLU A 368 -13.01 -4.17 8.15
N ILE A 369 -13.95 -4.98 8.64
CA ILE A 369 -14.03 -5.47 10.03
C ILE A 369 -12.81 -6.33 10.40
N PRO A 370 -12.33 -6.32 11.67
CA PRO A 370 -11.16 -7.08 12.10
C PRO A 370 -11.15 -8.56 11.72
N SER A 371 -12.29 -9.23 11.89
CA SER A 371 -12.42 -10.66 11.57
C SER A 371 -12.27 -10.99 10.08
N ALA A 372 -12.20 -10.00 9.18
CA ALA A 372 -11.89 -10.20 7.77
C ALA A 372 -10.38 -10.32 7.47
N TYR A 373 -9.52 -10.06 8.47
CA TYR A 373 -8.07 -10.07 8.36
C TYR A 373 -7.46 -11.26 9.09
N LYS A 374 -6.19 -11.55 8.79
CA LYS A 374 -5.39 -12.50 9.58
C LYS A 374 -5.04 -11.89 10.93
N ASP A 375 -4.58 -12.73 11.85
CA ASP A 375 -4.04 -12.25 13.11
C ASP A 375 -2.73 -11.51 12.86
N ILE A 376 -2.70 -10.22 13.20
CA ILE A 376 -1.51 -9.39 13.02
C ILE A 376 -0.34 -9.90 13.88
N ASP A 377 -0.61 -10.49 15.04
CA ASP A 377 0.45 -10.96 15.93
C ASP A 377 1.16 -12.19 15.38
N GLU A 378 0.42 -13.08 14.70
CA GLU A 378 1.00 -14.20 13.96
C GLU A 378 1.84 -13.71 12.77
N VAL A 379 1.33 -12.72 12.01
CA VAL A 379 2.07 -12.07 10.93
C VAL A 379 3.38 -11.46 11.45
N MET A 380 3.37 -10.80 12.60
CA MET A 380 4.56 -10.23 13.22
C MET A 380 5.54 -11.29 13.72
N ALA A 381 5.06 -12.37 14.36
CA ALA A 381 5.91 -13.47 14.83
C ALA A 381 6.67 -14.16 13.68
N ASN A 382 6.01 -14.29 12.53
CA ASN A 382 6.52 -14.95 11.33
C ASN A 382 7.57 -14.14 10.54
N GLN A 383 7.83 -12.88 10.89
CA GLN A 383 8.82 -12.01 10.22
C GLN A 383 9.87 -11.42 11.18
N SER A 384 10.10 -12.08 12.32
CA SER A 384 11.06 -11.63 13.34
C SER A 384 12.53 -11.60 12.86
N ASP A 385 12.85 -12.24 11.74
CA ASP A 385 14.15 -12.14 11.05
C ASP A 385 14.22 -11.02 10.00
N LEU A 386 13.07 -10.45 9.61
CA LEU A 386 12.97 -9.35 8.64
C LEU A 386 12.98 -7.98 9.33
N ILE A 387 12.39 -7.90 10.53
CA ILE A 387 12.20 -6.65 11.26
C ILE A 387 12.47 -6.75 12.76
N GLU A 388 12.60 -5.58 13.37
CA GLU A 388 12.52 -5.33 14.81
C GLU A 388 11.34 -4.41 15.10
N VAL A 389 10.55 -4.70 16.13
CA VAL A 389 9.45 -3.83 16.56
C VAL A 389 10.01 -2.70 17.41
N VAL A 390 9.75 -1.45 17.01
CA VAL A 390 10.14 -0.24 17.74
C VAL A 390 9.01 0.26 18.62
N HIS A 391 7.79 0.32 18.08
CA HIS A 391 6.60 0.76 18.82
C HIS A 391 5.41 -0.12 18.52
N THR A 392 4.58 -0.33 19.53
CA THR A 392 3.27 -0.99 19.41
C THR A 392 2.17 0.04 19.60
N LEU A 393 1.38 0.24 18.56
CA LEU A 393 0.35 1.27 18.49
C LEU A 393 -1.03 0.67 18.72
N LYS A 394 -1.80 1.30 19.62
CA LYS A 394 -3.23 1.05 19.82
C LYS A 394 -4.05 2.17 19.24
N GLN A 395 -4.95 1.85 18.33
CA GLN A 395 -5.87 2.82 17.75
C GLN A 395 -6.87 3.35 18.79
N VAL A 396 -7.16 4.66 18.72
CA VAL A 396 -8.25 5.31 19.46
C VAL A 396 -9.24 6.04 18.56
N LEU A 397 -8.85 6.37 17.33
CA LEU A 397 -9.73 6.94 16.31
C LEU A 397 -9.41 6.32 14.94
N CYS A 398 -10.45 6.00 14.18
CA CYS A 398 -10.37 5.52 12.80
C CYS A 398 -11.31 6.31 11.89
N ILE A 399 -10.78 6.84 10.78
CA ILE A 399 -11.56 7.39 9.68
C ILE A 399 -11.30 6.51 8.46
N LYS A 400 -12.38 6.03 7.85
CA LYS A 400 -12.36 5.31 6.57
C LYS A 400 -13.23 6.04 5.56
N GLY A 401 -13.02 5.76 4.27
CA GLY A 401 -13.80 6.34 3.19
C GLY A 401 -14.65 5.37 2.41
#